data_AF-A0A819YZE3-F1
#
_entry.id   AF-A0A819YZE3-F1
#
_cell.length_a   1.000
_cell.length_b   1.000
_cell.length_c   1.000
_cell.angle_alpha   90.00
_cell.angle_beta   90.00
_cell.angle_gamma   90.00
#
_symmetry.space_group_name_H-M   'P 1'
#
loop_
_entity.id
_entity.type
_entity.pdbx_description
1 polymer ?
#
loop_
_entity_poly.entity_id
_entity_poly.type
_entity_poly.pdbx_seq_one_letter_code
_entity_poly.pdbx_strand_id
1 'polypeptide(L)'
;MKHIIWFILIILIEFQLSDGGCPKATFEFFNNTINAPYNFIDSSVGNIGSLETCPYTGRPYVYLPCYPNSSWGNEPYFSTCLKQPDKNTTPIISTSFSSDVNPFLTMPIEKVAELPIETSNDVSYVLSYLNQQTMTFKTPSDIASAVKIIDHVTLNNANSSNEIQSEFYSIANKLLSPSSMLQMQEAQKINRSIVKLISSVEKFSQNFISNKSDENFVENNLVVSIVNMPNNRTKPIVGFAFDPITNQTSSIGSNDMIKNSTSIMLDSQALSQQNRLTFSVYNHENRLFDEESYRVLTRVISLTIDKPELTKHLQKFVKINFYLENNFQHENKTITCAYWHIFNNMTAQWSTDGCQLISIKDRNVICECNHLTHFAILMDIEQKPMSEAMKQVLSIITLGGLFLSSIGLCLTILTFILFKKLRRHFSQKSLLLLSINLLFVNILFSIIGLHKLTHLYCIIIASLLHYFILSTFSWMFIMALIQYLLFVKVFPQSISAFTRKAAIFAQ
;
A
#
# COMPACT_ATOMS: atom_id res chain seq x y z
N MET A 1 -37.22 7.67 -16.08
CA MET A 1 -35.89 7.47 -15.46
C MET A 1 -34.81 6.98 -16.42
N LYS A 2 -35.11 6.14 -17.44
CA LYS A 2 -34.11 5.78 -18.48
C LYS A 2 -33.81 6.88 -19.52
N HIS A 3 -34.73 7.82 -19.78
CA HIS A 3 -34.49 8.93 -20.71
C HIS A 3 -33.74 10.14 -20.11
N ILE A 4 -33.70 10.27 -18.78
CA ILE A 4 -32.90 11.31 -18.10
C ILE A 4 -31.43 10.86 -18.00
N ILE A 5 -31.17 9.56 -17.92
CA ILE A 5 -29.82 8.97 -17.97
C ILE A 5 -29.22 9.12 -19.38
N TRP A 6 -30.05 9.04 -20.44
CA TRP A 6 -29.58 9.23 -21.82
C TRP A 6 -29.26 10.70 -22.14
N PHE A 7 -30.01 11.64 -21.56
CA PHE A 7 -29.74 13.08 -21.72
C PHE A 7 -28.51 13.55 -20.92
N ILE A 8 -28.23 12.91 -19.78
CA ILE A 8 -27.01 13.17 -18.98
C ILE A 8 -25.77 12.51 -19.61
N LEU A 9 -25.92 11.38 -20.33
CA LEU A 9 -24.82 10.79 -21.11
C LEU A 9 -24.45 11.61 -22.36
N ILE A 10 -25.41 12.28 -23.00
CA ILE A 10 -25.14 13.15 -24.17
C ILE A 10 -24.47 14.47 -23.73
N ILE A 11 -24.83 15.01 -22.56
CA ILE A 11 -24.20 16.23 -22.01
C ILE A 11 -22.80 15.95 -21.42
N LEU A 12 -22.47 14.70 -21.08
CA LEU A 12 -21.12 14.28 -20.66
C LEU A 12 -20.21 13.83 -21.82
N ILE A 13 -20.73 13.75 -23.05
CA ILE A 13 -19.96 13.39 -24.26
C ILE A 13 -19.61 14.63 -25.11
N GLU A 14 -20.20 15.80 -24.85
CA GLU A 14 -19.86 17.08 -25.52
C GLU A 14 -18.93 18.00 -24.71
N PHE A 15 -18.23 17.50 -23.68
CA PHE A 15 -17.24 18.29 -22.91
C PHE A 15 -15.81 17.77 -23.00
N GLN A 16 -15.46 17.16 -24.13
CA GLN A 16 -14.08 16.90 -24.53
C GLN A 16 -13.95 17.06 -26.05
N LEU A 17 -12.83 17.66 -26.46
CA LEU A 17 -12.42 18.04 -27.83
C LEU A 17 -12.76 19.48 -28.24
N SER A 18 -12.16 20.44 -27.53
CA SER A 18 -11.48 21.51 -28.27
C SER A 18 -10.11 20.93 -28.65
N ASP A 19 -10.01 20.39 -29.86
CA ASP A 19 -8.76 19.94 -30.45
C ASP A 19 -7.88 21.16 -30.73
N GLY A 20 -7.18 21.62 -29.69
CA GLY A 20 -5.94 22.39 -29.84
C GLY A 20 -4.83 21.39 -30.09
N GLY A 21 -4.33 21.31 -31.32
CA GLY A 21 -3.07 20.66 -31.66
C GLY A 21 -2.05 21.72 -32.10
N CYS A 22 -0.76 21.42 -32.00
CA CYS A 22 0.25 22.25 -32.64
C CYS A 22 0.24 21.95 -34.15
N PRO A 23 0.02 22.95 -35.02
CA PRO A 23 0.02 22.75 -36.47
C PRO A 23 1.43 22.42 -36.98
N LYS A 24 1.54 21.76 -38.15
CA LYS A 24 2.82 21.48 -38.82
C LYS A 24 3.76 22.68 -38.78
N ALA A 25 4.97 22.46 -38.26
CA ALA A 25 6.04 23.44 -38.24
C ALA A 25 7.26 22.91 -38.97
N THR A 26 7.90 23.81 -39.71
CA THR A 26 9.17 23.56 -40.39
C THR A 26 10.24 24.38 -39.68
N PHE A 27 11.24 23.71 -39.11
CA PHE A 27 12.37 24.38 -38.49
C PHE A 27 13.60 24.25 -39.39
N GLU A 28 14.22 25.40 -39.70
CA GLU A 28 15.50 25.46 -40.40
C GLU A 28 16.63 25.46 -39.36
N PHE A 29 17.45 24.42 -39.36
CA PHE A 29 18.65 24.37 -38.54
C PHE A 29 19.83 24.87 -39.36
N PHE A 30 20.45 25.98 -38.93
CA PHE A 30 21.66 26.51 -39.56
C PHE A 30 22.89 25.96 -38.84
N ASN A 31 23.65 25.10 -39.52
CA ASN A 31 25.02 24.77 -39.14
C ASN A 31 25.87 24.71 -40.41
N ASN A 32 27.13 25.16 -40.33
CA ASN A 32 28.02 25.58 -41.42
C ASN A 32 28.32 24.56 -42.54
N THR A 33 27.64 23.41 -42.61
CA THR A 33 27.89 22.38 -43.61
C THR A 33 26.66 21.68 -44.21
N ILE A 34 25.44 21.79 -43.67
CA ILE A 34 24.22 21.18 -44.27
C ILE A 34 22.97 22.01 -43.95
N ASN A 35 22.23 22.42 -44.98
CA ASN A 35 20.88 23.01 -44.85
C ASN A 35 19.83 21.93 -45.17
N ALA A 36 19.09 21.44 -44.17
CA ALA A 36 17.95 20.57 -44.39
C ALA A 36 16.77 21.02 -43.49
N PRO A 37 15.57 21.30 -44.06
CA PRO A 37 14.39 21.65 -43.27
C PRO A 37 13.77 20.40 -42.62
N TYR A 38 13.45 20.49 -41.32
CA TYR A 38 12.79 19.42 -40.58
C TYR A 38 11.29 19.70 -40.43
N ASN A 39 10.46 18.77 -40.91
CA ASN A 39 9.00 18.89 -40.90
C ASN A 39 8.37 18.06 -39.79
N PHE A 40 7.81 18.72 -38.78
CA PHE A 40 7.06 18.05 -37.72
C PHE A 40 5.58 17.90 -38.11
N ILE A 41 5.02 16.71 -37.89
CA ILE A 41 3.59 16.42 -38.15
C ILE A 41 2.71 16.96 -37.02
N ASP A 42 1.40 17.10 -37.29
CA ASP A 42 0.42 17.58 -36.32
C ASP A 42 0.44 16.71 -35.06
N SER A 43 0.57 17.36 -33.88
CA SER A 43 0.65 16.67 -32.59
C SER A 43 -0.35 17.29 -31.62
N SER A 44 -1.10 16.44 -30.91
CA SER A 44 -2.07 16.90 -29.92
C SER A 44 -1.35 17.54 -28.72
N VAL A 45 -1.98 18.54 -28.10
CA VAL A 45 -1.43 19.20 -26.90
C VAL A 45 -1.06 18.18 -25.82
N GLY A 46 0.18 18.26 -25.31
CA GLY A 46 0.73 17.32 -24.34
C GLY A 46 1.45 16.10 -24.93
N ASN A 47 1.42 15.90 -26.25
CA ASN A 47 2.22 14.91 -26.96
C ASN A 47 3.55 15.49 -27.46
N ILE A 48 4.49 14.58 -27.74
CA ILE A 48 5.81 14.91 -28.27
C ILE A 48 5.78 14.63 -29.77
N GLY A 49 6.08 15.64 -30.59
CA GLY A 49 6.34 15.41 -32.01
C GLY A 49 7.70 14.72 -32.15
N SER A 50 7.73 13.50 -32.69
CA SER A 50 8.97 12.76 -32.97
C SER A 50 9.32 12.85 -34.45
N LEU A 51 10.57 13.21 -34.76
CA LEU A 51 11.13 13.10 -36.10
C LEU A 51 12.08 11.90 -36.16
N GLU A 52 11.94 11.04 -37.17
CA GLU A 52 12.60 9.73 -37.21
C GLU A 52 14.12 9.76 -37.51
N THR A 53 14.75 10.91 -37.81
CA THR A 53 16.16 10.91 -38.27
C THR A 53 16.99 12.10 -37.78
N CYS A 54 18.10 11.82 -37.08
CA CYS A 54 19.16 12.78 -36.76
C CYS A 54 19.97 13.20 -38.01
N PRO A 55 20.56 14.41 -38.04
CA PRO A 55 21.27 14.95 -39.20
C PRO A 55 22.50 14.16 -39.68
N TYR A 56 23.15 13.39 -38.79
CA TYR A 56 24.46 12.77 -39.09
C TYR A 56 24.46 11.24 -39.06
N THR A 57 23.37 10.62 -38.64
CA THR A 57 23.30 9.17 -38.45
C THR A 57 21.82 8.74 -38.50
N GLY A 58 21.49 7.75 -39.31
CA GLY A 58 20.15 7.16 -39.32
C GLY A 58 19.80 6.64 -37.92
N ARG A 59 18.87 7.35 -37.24
CA ARG A 59 18.31 7.19 -35.88
C ARG A 59 19.34 7.37 -34.74
N PRO A 60 19.01 8.10 -33.63
CA PRO A 60 17.71 8.12 -32.94
C PRO A 60 16.87 9.40 -33.10
N TYR A 61 15.83 9.55 -32.27
CA TYR A 61 14.69 10.47 -32.45
C TYR A 61 14.94 11.91 -31.97
N VAL A 62 14.55 12.90 -32.78
CA VAL A 62 14.50 14.31 -32.35
C VAL A 62 13.11 14.61 -31.80
N TYR A 63 13.04 15.25 -30.64
CA TYR A 63 11.79 15.53 -29.94
C TYR A 63 11.49 17.02 -29.89
N LEU A 64 10.23 17.39 -30.13
CA LEU A 64 9.73 18.74 -29.95
C LEU A 64 8.43 18.71 -29.12
N PRO A 65 8.38 19.36 -27.94
CA PRO A 65 7.17 19.37 -27.12
C PRO A 65 6.15 20.37 -27.65
N CYS A 66 4.87 19.98 -27.63
CA CYS A 66 3.73 20.87 -27.89
C CYS A 66 3.13 21.32 -26.55
N TYR A 67 3.20 22.63 -26.27
CA TYR A 67 2.75 23.22 -25.00
C TYR A 67 1.22 23.38 -24.95
N PRO A 68 0.63 23.54 -23.74
CA PRO A 68 -0.82 23.70 -23.53
C PRO A 68 -1.49 24.89 -24.24
N ASN A 69 -0.69 25.84 -24.72
CA ASN A 69 -1.10 27.01 -25.50
C ASN A 69 -1.08 26.77 -27.02
N SER A 70 -0.93 25.51 -27.47
CA SER A 70 -0.80 25.13 -28.88
C SER A 70 0.41 25.74 -29.61
N SER A 71 1.49 26.06 -28.88
CA SER A 71 2.77 26.48 -29.48
C SER A 71 3.84 25.40 -29.32
N TRP A 72 4.68 25.25 -30.35
CA TRP A 72 5.91 24.46 -30.26
C TRP A 72 6.93 25.12 -29.32
N GLY A 73 7.78 24.31 -28.68
CA GLY A 73 8.95 24.84 -27.98
C GLY A 73 9.94 25.53 -28.93
N ASN A 74 10.72 26.46 -28.38
CA ASN A 74 11.59 27.33 -29.16
C ASN A 74 12.69 26.58 -29.93
N GLU A 75 13.15 25.42 -29.41
CA GLU A 75 14.19 24.60 -30.05
C GLU A 75 13.90 23.09 -29.91
N PRO A 76 14.20 22.28 -30.94
CA PRO A 76 14.12 20.81 -30.87
C PRO A 76 15.25 20.20 -30.03
N TYR A 77 14.92 19.17 -29.27
CA TYR A 77 15.86 18.46 -28.42
C TYR A 77 16.57 17.33 -29.19
N PHE A 78 17.89 17.45 -29.32
CA PHE A 78 18.76 16.48 -30.02
C PHE A 78 19.50 15.53 -29.07
N SER A 79 19.05 15.40 -27.82
CA SER A 79 19.76 14.69 -26.74
C SER A 79 20.00 13.20 -27.00
N THR A 80 19.28 12.59 -27.95
CA THR A 80 19.45 11.19 -28.35
C THR A 80 20.40 11.02 -29.55
N CYS A 81 20.81 12.10 -30.23
CA CYS A 81 21.67 12.04 -31.40
C CYS A 81 23.15 11.85 -30.99
N LEU A 82 23.66 10.62 -31.07
CA LEU A 82 25.09 10.33 -30.86
C LEU A 82 25.93 10.70 -32.10
N LYS A 83 27.08 11.35 -31.88
CA LYS A 83 28.14 11.51 -32.91
C LYS A 83 29.11 10.33 -32.78
N GLN A 84 29.31 9.52 -33.82
CA GLN A 84 30.39 8.51 -33.81
C GLN A 84 31.76 9.25 -33.77
N PRO A 85 32.74 8.74 -33.01
CA PRO A 85 34.08 9.35 -32.99
C PRO A 85 34.82 9.02 -34.29
N ASP A 86 35.09 10.02 -35.11
CA ASP A 86 36.04 9.88 -36.22
C ASP A 86 37.44 9.62 -35.66
N LYS A 87 38.02 8.49 -36.06
CA LYS A 87 39.45 8.21 -35.87
C LYS A 87 40.23 9.20 -36.74
N ASN A 88 40.86 10.21 -36.11
CA ASN A 88 41.94 11.08 -36.62
C ASN A 88 41.69 12.61 -36.57
N THR A 89 40.90 13.11 -35.64
CA THR A 89 40.96 14.54 -35.30
C THR A 89 40.68 14.73 -33.81
N THR A 90 41.65 15.31 -33.09
CA THR A 90 41.46 15.82 -31.73
C THR A 90 40.32 16.85 -31.75
N PRO A 91 39.23 16.68 -30.98
CA PRO A 91 38.19 17.69 -30.92
C PRO A 91 38.63 18.79 -29.96
N ILE A 92 38.85 19.97 -30.52
CA ILE A 92 38.81 21.23 -29.79
C ILE A 92 37.43 21.33 -29.14
N ILE A 93 37.43 21.46 -27.83
CA ILE A 93 36.25 21.72 -27.01
C ILE A 93 35.69 23.08 -27.44
N SER A 94 34.56 23.09 -28.14
CA SER A 94 33.67 24.25 -28.18
C SER A 94 32.58 24.04 -27.14
N THR A 95 32.85 24.57 -25.95
CA THR A 95 31.93 24.71 -24.83
C THR A 95 30.73 25.59 -25.21
N SER A 96 29.55 25.01 -25.35
CA SER A 96 28.26 25.65 -25.01
C SER A 96 27.11 24.65 -25.07
N PHE A 97 27.18 23.57 -24.31
CA PHE A 97 25.99 22.87 -23.82
C PHE A 97 26.11 22.89 -22.30
N SER A 98 25.18 23.57 -21.63
CA SER A 98 25.15 23.66 -20.17
C SER A 98 25.07 22.25 -19.58
N SER A 99 26.12 21.85 -18.88
CA SER A 99 26.28 20.56 -18.19
C SER A 99 25.37 20.39 -16.97
N ASP A 100 24.46 21.32 -16.70
CA ASP A 100 23.90 21.52 -15.36
C ASP A 100 22.38 21.27 -15.25
N VAL A 101 21.72 20.74 -16.28
CA VAL A 101 20.26 20.52 -16.26
C VAL A 101 19.93 19.05 -16.44
N ASN A 102 19.44 18.39 -15.36
CA ASN A 102 18.93 17.02 -15.43
C ASN A 102 17.69 16.99 -16.35
N PRO A 103 17.73 16.27 -17.49
CA PRO A 103 16.68 16.30 -18.50
C PRO A 103 15.34 15.71 -18.00
N PHE A 104 15.36 14.93 -16.92
CA PHE A 104 14.16 14.29 -16.38
C PHE A 104 13.31 15.23 -15.51
N LEU A 105 13.84 16.36 -15.04
CA LEU A 105 13.16 17.23 -14.07
C LEU A 105 11.84 17.81 -14.56
N THR A 106 11.62 17.85 -15.87
CA THR A 106 10.37 18.32 -16.49
C THR A 106 9.41 17.20 -16.88
N MET A 107 9.81 15.93 -16.74
CA MET A 107 8.99 14.76 -17.08
C MET A 107 8.17 14.24 -15.89
N PRO A 108 6.93 13.75 -16.13
CA PRO A 108 6.15 13.01 -15.12
C PRO A 108 6.84 11.71 -14.71
N ILE A 109 6.80 11.37 -13.42
CA ILE A 109 7.47 10.19 -12.85
C ILE A 109 7.03 8.86 -13.48
N GLU A 110 5.76 8.75 -13.88
CA GLU A 110 5.22 7.58 -14.56
C GLU A 110 5.95 7.30 -15.88
N LYS A 111 6.27 8.36 -16.65
CA LYS A 111 7.03 8.24 -17.91
C LYS A 111 8.49 7.90 -17.65
N VAL A 112 9.09 8.46 -16.60
CA VAL A 112 10.47 8.13 -16.20
C VAL A 112 10.57 6.64 -15.81
N ALA A 113 9.54 6.10 -15.15
CA ALA A 113 9.48 4.69 -14.75
C ALA A 113 9.32 3.69 -15.91
N GLU A 114 9.14 4.17 -17.14
CA GLU A 114 9.09 3.34 -18.36
C GLU A 114 10.41 3.35 -19.15
N LEU A 115 11.36 4.22 -18.77
CA LEU A 115 12.63 4.33 -19.48
C LEU A 115 13.56 3.16 -19.16
N PRO A 116 14.31 2.64 -20.15
CA PRO A 116 15.37 1.68 -19.88
C PRO A 116 16.51 2.38 -19.14
N ILE A 117 16.92 1.81 -18.00
CA ILE A 117 18.09 2.25 -17.23
C ILE A 117 19.21 1.28 -17.57
N GLU A 118 20.14 1.66 -18.45
CA GLU A 118 21.18 0.74 -18.94
C GLU A 118 22.59 1.11 -18.46
N THR A 119 22.83 2.40 -18.17
CA THR A 119 24.16 2.90 -17.79
C THR A 119 24.22 3.39 -16.34
N SER A 120 25.42 3.49 -15.78
CA SER A 120 25.65 4.08 -14.45
C SER A 120 25.26 5.56 -14.38
N ASN A 121 25.33 6.28 -15.51
CA ASN A 121 24.91 7.67 -15.60
C ASN A 121 23.38 7.78 -15.52
N ASP A 122 22.64 6.88 -16.17
CA ASP A 122 21.17 6.84 -16.09
C ASP A 122 20.72 6.62 -14.65
N VAL A 123 21.40 5.73 -13.91
CA VAL A 123 21.15 5.51 -12.47
C VAL A 123 21.33 6.82 -11.69
N SER A 124 22.45 7.52 -11.88
CA SER A 124 22.71 8.78 -11.16
C SER A 124 21.67 9.86 -11.49
N TYR A 125 21.29 10.03 -12.77
CA TYR A 125 20.29 11.03 -13.15
C TYR A 125 18.89 10.73 -12.62
N VAL A 126 18.50 9.46 -12.61
CA VAL A 126 17.17 9.04 -12.16
C VAL A 126 17.08 9.10 -10.63
N LEU A 127 18.14 8.75 -9.91
CA LEU A 127 18.21 8.93 -8.46
C LEU A 127 18.19 10.42 -8.10
N SER A 128 18.94 11.28 -8.80
CA SER A 128 18.89 12.73 -8.57
C SER A 128 17.52 13.32 -8.88
N TYR A 129 16.84 12.82 -9.90
CA TYR A 129 15.44 13.17 -10.18
C TYR A 129 14.53 12.80 -8.99
N LEU A 130 14.58 11.54 -8.53
CA LEU A 130 13.76 11.09 -7.40
C LEU A 130 14.06 11.87 -6.11
N ASN A 131 15.33 12.22 -5.89
CA ASN A 131 15.78 12.94 -4.71
C ASN A 131 15.43 14.45 -4.76
N GLN A 132 15.37 15.05 -5.95
CA GLN A 132 14.91 16.44 -6.12
C GLN A 132 13.39 16.57 -6.09
N GLN A 133 12.64 15.54 -6.46
CA GLN A 133 11.17 15.50 -6.40
C GLN A 133 10.59 15.41 -4.97
N THR A 134 11.39 15.71 -3.93
CA THR A 134 11.13 15.31 -2.54
C THR A 134 10.15 16.18 -1.74
N MET A 135 9.12 16.71 -2.40
CA MET A 135 7.98 17.36 -1.73
C MET A 135 6.61 16.90 -2.22
N THR A 136 6.47 16.05 -3.25
CA THR A 136 5.15 15.71 -3.79
C THR A 136 5.00 14.27 -4.31
N PHE A 137 5.21 13.25 -3.47
CA PHE A 137 4.53 11.96 -3.69
C PHE A 137 3.07 12.09 -3.27
N LYS A 138 2.28 12.82 -4.05
CA LYS A 138 0.89 13.15 -3.71
C LYS A 138 -0.02 11.95 -3.89
N THR A 139 0.30 11.11 -4.87
CA THR A 139 -0.55 10.00 -5.28
C THR A 139 0.10 8.63 -5.03
N PRO A 140 -0.71 7.56 -4.86
CA PRO A 140 -0.20 6.19 -4.83
C PRO A 140 0.54 5.78 -6.12
N SER A 141 0.20 6.38 -7.26
CA SER A 141 0.85 6.12 -8.56
C SER A 141 2.27 6.66 -8.58
N ASP A 142 2.50 7.84 -7.98
CA ASP A 142 3.85 8.42 -7.86
C ASP A 142 4.77 7.50 -7.06
N ILE A 143 4.26 6.96 -5.94
CA ILE A 143 5.01 6.01 -5.10
C ILE A 143 5.26 4.70 -5.85
N ALA A 144 4.25 4.15 -6.54
CA ALA A 144 4.44 2.93 -7.31
C ALA A 144 5.49 3.09 -8.42
N SER A 145 5.49 4.25 -9.09
CA SER A 145 6.45 4.61 -10.12
C SER A 145 7.86 4.78 -9.53
N ALA A 146 7.98 5.49 -8.41
CA ALA A 146 9.24 5.65 -7.69
C ALA A 146 9.83 4.29 -7.25
N VAL A 147 9.01 3.41 -6.68
CA VAL A 147 9.44 2.07 -6.27
C VAL A 147 9.82 1.21 -7.47
N LYS A 148 9.11 1.32 -8.59
CA LYS A 148 9.47 0.62 -9.85
C LYS A 148 10.84 1.09 -10.36
N ILE A 149 11.09 2.39 -10.34
CA ILE A 149 12.39 2.97 -10.69
C ILE A 149 13.49 2.41 -9.78
N ILE A 150 13.28 2.42 -8.46
CA ILE A 150 14.21 1.87 -7.48
C ILE A 150 14.51 0.40 -7.78
N ASP A 151 13.49 -0.40 -8.07
CA ASP A 151 13.65 -1.82 -8.40
C ASP A 151 14.51 -2.01 -9.67
N HIS A 152 14.29 -1.21 -10.72
CA HIS A 152 15.11 -1.23 -11.92
C HIS A 152 16.57 -0.83 -11.64
N VAL A 153 16.81 0.16 -10.77
CA VAL A 153 18.18 0.56 -10.36
C VAL A 153 18.92 -0.60 -9.69
N THR A 154 18.23 -1.44 -8.91
CA THR A 154 18.87 -2.57 -8.22
C THR A 154 19.38 -3.68 -9.13
N LEU A 155 18.81 -3.82 -10.33
CA LEU A 155 19.20 -4.87 -11.28
C LEU A 155 20.54 -4.59 -11.97
N ASN A 156 20.99 -3.34 -12.03
CA ASN A 156 22.14 -2.90 -12.83
C ASN A 156 23.31 -2.35 -11.98
N ASN A 157 23.32 -2.59 -10.67
CA ASN A 157 24.21 -1.92 -9.72
C ASN A 157 25.58 -2.57 -9.47
N ALA A 158 26.09 -3.40 -10.39
CA ALA A 158 27.29 -4.22 -10.16
C ALA A 158 28.57 -3.43 -9.79
N ASN A 159 28.62 -2.10 -9.97
CA ASN A 159 29.74 -1.22 -9.62
C ASN A 159 29.29 0.18 -9.14
N SER A 160 28.28 0.26 -8.26
CA SER A 160 27.80 1.56 -7.76
C SER A 160 28.80 2.24 -6.81
N SER A 161 29.02 3.54 -6.98
CA SER A 161 29.82 4.37 -6.06
C SER A 161 29.12 4.55 -4.71
N ASN A 162 29.88 4.93 -3.66
CA ASN A 162 29.33 5.25 -2.34
C ASN A 162 28.29 6.39 -2.40
N GLU A 163 28.42 7.31 -3.35
CA GLU A 163 27.47 8.41 -3.56
C GLU A 163 26.10 7.88 -4.01
N ILE A 164 26.08 6.96 -5.00
CA ILE A 164 24.85 6.31 -5.49
C ILE A 164 24.16 5.53 -4.35
N GLN A 165 24.94 4.85 -3.51
CA GLN A 165 24.41 4.16 -2.34
C GLN A 165 23.70 5.11 -1.37
N SER A 166 24.36 6.22 -1.02
CA SER A 166 23.79 7.20 -0.09
C SER A 166 22.50 7.83 -0.62
N GLU A 167 22.45 8.10 -1.93
CA GLU A 167 21.27 8.66 -2.58
C GLU A 167 20.12 7.66 -2.63
N PHE A 168 20.41 6.40 -2.98
CA PHE A 168 19.46 5.30 -2.98
C PHE A 168 18.79 5.12 -1.60
N TYR A 169 19.59 5.02 -0.54
CA TYR A 169 19.05 4.86 0.82
C TYR A 169 18.32 6.12 1.31
N SER A 170 18.76 7.31 0.91
CA SER A 170 18.06 8.57 1.21
C SER A 170 16.65 8.59 0.61
N ILE A 171 16.50 8.17 -0.65
CA ILE A 171 15.18 8.07 -1.30
C ILE A 171 14.32 7.01 -0.60
N ALA A 172 14.88 5.83 -0.28
CA ALA A 172 14.15 4.79 0.44
C ALA A 172 13.67 5.27 1.82
N ASN A 173 14.52 6.00 2.57
CA ASN A 173 14.17 6.62 3.85
C ASN A 173 13.03 7.64 3.72
N LYS A 174 13.00 8.44 2.65
CA LYS A 174 11.91 9.39 2.35
C LYS A 174 10.61 8.67 1.96
N LEU A 175 10.68 7.58 1.21
CA LEU A 175 9.51 6.76 0.87
C LEU A 175 8.90 6.07 2.10
N LEU A 176 9.73 5.67 3.06
CA LEU A 176 9.33 5.06 4.33
C LEU A 176 8.92 6.08 5.40
N SER A 177 8.91 7.38 5.06
CA SER A 177 8.56 8.44 6.00
C SER A 177 7.06 8.47 6.33
N PRO A 178 6.67 8.97 7.52
CA PRO A 178 5.27 9.14 7.89
C PRO A 178 4.46 9.99 6.89
N SER A 179 5.10 10.93 6.18
CA SER A 179 4.44 11.78 5.17
C SER A 179 3.93 11.01 3.96
N SER A 180 4.54 9.88 3.62
CA SER A 180 4.18 9.05 2.46
C SER A 180 3.31 7.85 2.85
N MET A 181 2.96 7.71 4.14
CA MET A 181 2.33 6.52 4.71
C MET A 181 1.03 6.14 3.98
N LEU A 182 0.11 7.10 3.83
CA LEU A 182 -1.23 6.84 3.27
C LEU A 182 -1.12 6.35 1.82
N GLN A 183 -0.36 7.07 0.99
CA GLN A 183 -0.15 6.72 -0.40
C GLN A 183 0.60 5.40 -0.54
N MET A 184 1.55 5.11 0.36
CA MET A 184 2.31 3.86 0.35
C MET A 184 1.43 2.66 0.70
N GLN A 185 0.51 2.80 1.66
CA GLN A 185 -0.46 1.76 2.00
C GLN A 185 -1.44 1.49 0.84
N GLU A 186 -1.88 2.51 0.12
CA GLU A 186 -2.71 2.34 -1.08
C GLU A 186 -1.91 1.71 -2.23
N ALA A 187 -0.68 2.16 -2.46
CA ALA A 187 0.21 1.61 -3.47
C ALA A 187 0.59 0.15 -3.18
N GLN A 188 0.67 -0.25 -1.90
CA GLN A 188 0.87 -1.64 -1.49
C GLN A 188 -0.26 -2.55 -1.97
N LYS A 189 -1.53 -2.10 -1.89
CA LYS A 189 -2.69 -2.89 -2.32
C LYS A 189 -2.70 -3.13 -3.84
N ILE A 190 -2.22 -2.17 -4.62
CA ILE A 190 -2.25 -2.21 -6.09
C ILE A 190 -0.98 -2.87 -6.65
N ASN A 191 0.19 -2.39 -6.22
CA ASN A 191 1.48 -2.68 -6.86
C ASN A 191 2.50 -3.37 -5.94
N ARG A 192 2.13 -3.70 -4.70
CA ARG A 192 2.99 -4.34 -3.69
C ARG A 192 4.25 -3.51 -3.39
N SER A 193 4.11 -2.19 -3.39
CA SER A 193 5.22 -1.23 -3.32
C SER A 193 6.09 -1.36 -2.06
N ILE A 194 5.53 -1.67 -0.89
CA ILE A 194 6.31 -1.85 0.35
C ILE A 194 7.21 -3.07 0.23
N VAL A 195 6.66 -4.20 -0.21
CA VAL A 195 7.41 -5.47 -0.36
C VAL A 195 8.49 -5.34 -1.43
N LYS A 196 8.18 -4.67 -2.55
CA LYS A 196 9.16 -4.35 -3.60
C LYS A 196 10.28 -3.48 -3.05
N LEU A 197 9.96 -2.37 -2.39
CA LEU A 197 10.97 -1.45 -1.84
C LEU A 197 11.91 -2.16 -0.86
N ILE A 198 11.38 -2.97 0.06
CA ILE A 198 12.19 -3.73 1.01
C ILE A 198 13.10 -4.71 0.28
N SER A 199 12.56 -5.48 -0.68
CA SER A 199 13.37 -6.41 -1.48
C SER A 199 14.43 -5.68 -2.29
N SER A 200 14.14 -4.51 -2.85
CA SER A 200 15.11 -3.68 -3.57
C SER A 200 16.21 -3.21 -2.63
N VAL A 201 15.90 -2.75 -1.41
CA VAL A 201 16.91 -2.35 -0.41
C VAL A 201 17.85 -3.51 -0.07
N GLU A 202 17.30 -4.71 0.14
CA GLU A 202 18.11 -5.90 0.43
C GLU A 202 19.00 -6.30 -0.75
N LYS A 203 18.44 -6.42 -1.95
CA LYS A 203 19.19 -6.76 -3.17
C LYS A 203 20.27 -5.73 -3.48
N PHE A 204 19.94 -4.44 -3.33
CA PHE A 204 20.90 -3.36 -3.54
C PHE A 204 22.10 -3.51 -2.59
N SER A 205 21.82 -3.74 -1.30
CA SER A 205 22.86 -3.94 -0.28
C SER A 205 23.72 -5.18 -0.54
N GLN A 206 23.11 -6.27 -1.02
CA GLN A 206 23.80 -7.53 -1.38
C GLN A 206 24.62 -7.42 -2.67
N ASN A 207 24.30 -6.52 -3.58
CA ASN A 207 25.09 -6.34 -4.80
C ASN A 207 26.18 -5.26 -4.63
N PHE A 208 26.06 -4.40 -3.62
CA PHE A 208 26.97 -3.28 -3.40
C PHE A 208 28.36 -3.75 -2.97
N ILE A 209 29.38 -3.63 -3.82
CA ILE A 209 30.77 -4.03 -3.47
C ILE A 209 31.48 -2.83 -2.84
N SER A 210 31.82 -2.89 -1.54
CA SER A 210 32.67 -1.89 -0.88
C SER A 210 34.07 -2.44 -0.58
N ASN A 211 35.08 -1.59 -0.79
CA ASN A 211 36.47 -1.83 -0.39
C ASN A 211 36.75 -1.41 1.06
N LYS A 212 35.76 -0.83 1.78
CA LYS A 212 35.91 -0.41 3.19
C LYS A 212 35.58 -1.54 4.16
N SER A 213 35.99 -1.38 5.42
CA SER A 213 35.71 -2.37 6.48
C SER A 213 34.22 -2.45 6.82
N ASP A 214 33.55 -1.33 7.09
CA ASP A 214 32.12 -1.26 7.42
C ASP A 214 31.48 0.00 6.79
N GLU A 215 30.26 -0.11 6.27
CA GLU A 215 29.46 0.99 5.70
C GLU A 215 28.17 1.13 6.52
N ASN A 216 27.86 2.34 6.99
CA ASN A 216 26.68 2.61 7.81
C ASN A 216 25.87 3.77 7.21
N PHE A 217 24.59 3.51 6.97
CA PHE A 217 23.58 4.52 6.68
C PHE A 217 22.58 4.53 7.84
N VAL A 218 22.43 5.66 8.52
CA VAL A 218 21.58 5.78 9.70
C VAL A 218 20.67 6.99 9.55
N GLU A 219 19.38 6.72 9.35
CA GLU A 219 18.31 7.71 9.26
C GLU A 219 17.10 7.25 10.10
N ASN A 220 16.13 8.15 10.31
CA ASN A 220 15.00 7.89 11.20
C ASN A 220 14.08 6.74 10.75
N ASN A 221 13.89 6.55 9.44
CA ASN A 221 12.96 5.53 8.91
C ASN A 221 13.66 4.27 8.39
N LEU A 222 14.95 4.38 8.06
CA LEU A 222 15.77 3.31 7.51
C LEU A 222 17.20 3.39 8.08
N VAL A 223 17.66 2.27 8.61
CA VAL A 223 19.07 2.07 8.98
C VAL A 223 19.58 0.87 8.19
N VAL A 224 20.73 1.01 7.54
CA VAL A 224 21.41 -0.09 6.83
C VAL A 224 22.87 -0.10 7.26
N SER A 225 23.35 -1.26 7.71
CA SER A 225 24.74 -1.46 8.09
C SER A 225 25.29 -2.68 7.35
N ILE A 226 26.35 -2.46 6.57
CA ILE A 226 27.05 -3.50 5.84
C ILE A 226 28.38 -3.75 6.57
N VAL A 227 28.52 -4.96 7.09
CA VAL A 227 29.68 -5.37 7.89
C VAL A 227 30.44 -6.44 7.13
N ASN A 228 31.72 -6.19 6.85
CA ASN A 228 32.59 -7.20 6.26
C ASN A 228 33.19 -8.08 7.37
N MET A 229 32.98 -9.38 7.25
CA MET A 229 33.44 -10.35 8.24
C MET A 229 34.92 -10.65 8.02
N PRO A 230 35.80 -10.45 9.03
CA PRO A 230 37.20 -10.79 8.91
C PRO A 230 37.37 -12.31 8.77
N ASN A 231 38.31 -12.73 7.91
CA ASN A 231 38.63 -14.15 7.68
C ASN A 231 39.03 -14.89 8.98
N ASN A 232 39.57 -14.17 9.97
CA ASN A 232 39.94 -14.73 11.28
C ASN A 232 38.84 -14.44 12.32
N ARG A 233 38.04 -15.46 12.63
CA ARG A 233 36.87 -15.36 13.52
C ARG A 233 37.30 -15.49 14.98
N THR A 234 37.85 -14.41 15.53
CA THR A 234 38.30 -14.38 16.92
C THR A 234 37.14 -14.23 17.92
N LYS A 235 35.98 -13.75 17.47
CA LYS A 235 34.77 -13.58 18.28
C LYS A 235 33.76 -14.72 18.00
N PRO A 236 33.23 -15.39 19.03
CA PRO A 236 32.27 -16.48 18.85
C PRO A 236 30.89 -15.99 18.39
N ILE A 237 30.59 -14.70 18.56
CA ILE A 237 29.29 -14.11 18.27
C ILE A 237 29.48 -12.85 17.44
N VAL A 238 28.62 -12.70 16.44
CA VAL A 238 28.50 -11.49 15.66
C VAL A 238 27.08 -10.98 15.79
N GLY A 239 26.95 -9.71 16.11
CA GLY A 239 25.65 -9.07 16.18
C GLY A 239 25.70 -7.61 15.79
N PHE A 240 24.51 -7.05 15.71
CA PHE A 240 24.27 -5.65 15.43
C PHE A 240 23.28 -5.13 16.45
N ALA A 241 23.51 -3.92 16.95
CA ALA A 241 22.57 -3.21 17.80
C ALA A 241 22.32 -1.81 17.26
N PHE A 242 21.06 -1.42 17.32
CA PHE A 242 20.60 -0.07 17.04
C PHE A 242 19.90 0.51 18.27
N ASP A 243 20.34 1.69 18.68
CA ASP A 243 19.72 2.47 19.75
C ASP A 243 18.75 3.51 19.15
N PRO A 244 17.42 3.35 19.39
CA PRO A 244 16.39 4.31 18.99
C PRO A 244 16.60 5.74 19.44
N ILE A 245 17.24 5.93 20.60
CA ILE A 245 17.26 7.19 21.33
C ILE A 245 18.43 8.04 20.85
N THR A 246 19.58 7.40 20.64
CA THR A 246 20.81 8.08 20.21
C THR A 246 21.00 8.03 18.69
N ASN A 247 20.19 7.25 17.96
CA ASN A 247 20.38 6.96 16.53
C ASN A 247 21.82 6.44 16.25
N GLN A 248 22.32 5.56 17.12
CA GLN A 248 23.65 4.97 16.97
C GLN A 248 23.56 3.48 16.68
N THR A 249 24.50 3.00 15.87
CA THR A 249 24.69 1.58 15.58
C THR A 249 25.98 1.08 16.22
N SER A 250 26.00 -0.18 16.60
CA SER A 250 27.20 -0.83 17.13
C SER A 250 27.28 -2.29 16.69
N SER A 251 28.49 -2.73 16.34
CA SER A 251 28.77 -4.13 16.09
C SER A 251 29.05 -4.86 17.41
N ILE A 252 28.31 -5.93 17.66
CA ILE A 252 28.41 -6.74 18.87
C ILE A 252 29.36 -7.91 18.61
N GLY A 253 30.35 -8.04 19.50
CA GLY A 253 31.31 -9.14 19.51
C GLY A 253 31.32 -9.96 20.79
N SER A 254 30.35 -9.71 21.68
CA SER A 254 30.22 -10.30 23.01
C SER A 254 28.80 -10.83 23.21
N ASN A 255 28.61 -11.60 24.28
CA ASN A 255 27.28 -12.12 24.66
C ASN A 255 26.37 -11.04 25.29
N ASP A 256 26.90 -9.84 25.52
CA ASP A 256 26.21 -8.83 26.31
C ASP A 256 25.23 -8.04 25.44
N MET A 257 23.97 -8.07 25.85
CA MET A 257 22.91 -7.31 25.21
C MET A 257 23.03 -5.84 25.61
N ILE A 258 23.05 -4.94 24.63
CA ILE A 258 23.09 -3.50 24.88
C ILE A 258 21.71 -3.08 25.39
N LYS A 259 21.68 -2.46 26.58
CA LYS A 259 20.45 -1.96 27.19
C LYS A 259 19.84 -0.87 26.31
N ASN A 260 18.52 -0.88 26.19
CA ASN A 260 17.73 0.08 25.40
C ASN A 260 17.96 0.02 23.88
N SER A 261 18.51 -1.09 23.36
CA SER A 261 18.77 -1.24 21.93
C SER A 261 18.05 -2.47 21.37
N THR A 262 17.59 -2.34 20.13
CA THR A 262 17.15 -3.50 19.34
C THR A 262 18.40 -4.15 18.76
N SER A 263 18.60 -5.45 19.01
CA SER A 263 19.80 -6.15 18.59
C SER A 263 19.51 -7.53 18.04
N ILE A 264 20.36 -7.97 17.11
CA ILE A 264 20.32 -9.30 16.51
C ILE A 264 21.70 -9.93 16.65
N MET A 265 21.75 -11.15 17.17
CA MET A 265 22.99 -11.85 17.52
C MET A 265 22.96 -13.25 16.92
N LEU A 266 24.05 -13.61 16.25
CA LEU A 266 24.24 -14.90 15.60
C LEU A 266 25.59 -15.49 16.02
N ASP A 267 25.63 -16.82 16.14
CA ASP A 267 26.88 -17.56 16.32
C ASP A 267 27.74 -17.45 15.05
N SER A 268 29.00 -17.05 15.22
CA SER A 268 29.93 -16.87 14.09
C SER A 268 30.23 -18.18 13.37
N GLN A 269 30.02 -19.34 13.98
CA GLN A 269 30.16 -20.65 13.35
C GLN A 269 29.06 -20.95 12.32
N ALA A 270 27.86 -20.38 12.49
CA ALA A 270 26.75 -20.53 11.54
C ALA A 270 27.05 -19.86 10.19
N LEU A 271 28.06 -18.99 10.14
CA LEU A 271 28.42 -18.18 8.97
C LEU A 271 29.62 -18.74 8.19
N SER A 272 29.98 -20.03 8.32
CA SER A 272 31.28 -20.63 7.93
C SER A 272 31.83 -20.32 6.52
N GLN A 273 31.01 -19.82 5.59
CA GLN A 273 31.41 -19.46 4.22
C GLN A 273 31.08 -18.01 3.82
N GLN A 274 30.66 -17.18 4.78
CA GLN A 274 30.04 -15.88 4.50
C GLN A 274 30.97 -14.73 4.88
N ASN A 275 31.17 -13.82 3.93
CA ASN A 275 32.16 -12.74 4.05
C ASN A 275 31.53 -11.39 4.38
N ARG A 276 30.20 -11.26 4.30
CA ARG A 276 29.51 -9.99 4.51
C ARG A 276 28.10 -10.18 5.04
N LEU A 277 27.71 -9.28 5.93
CA LEU A 277 26.41 -9.24 6.58
C LEU A 277 25.78 -7.87 6.33
N THR A 278 24.48 -7.87 6.04
CA THR A 278 23.70 -6.64 5.94
C THR A 278 22.62 -6.66 7.02
N PHE A 279 22.66 -5.66 7.88
CA PHE A 279 21.64 -5.39 8.88
C PHE A 279 20.78 -4.23 8.42
N SER A 280 19.46 -4.41 8.47
CA SER A 280 18.50 -3.37 8.12
C SER A 280 17.49 -3.16 9.24
N VAL A 281 17.20 -1.92 9.59
CA VAL A 281 16.15 -1.56 10.57
C VAL A 281 15.17 -0.60 9.92
N TYR A 282 13.89 -0.94 9.98
CA TYR A 282 12.79 -0.13 9.44
C TYR A 282 11.95 0.42 10.59
N ASN A 283 11.61 1.70 10.51
CA ASN A 283 10.75 2.32 11.52
C ASN A 283 9.32 1.74 11.48
N HIS A 284 8.75 1.48 12.65
CA HIS A 284 7.42 0.90 12.83
C HIS A 284 6.32 1.97 13.04
N GLU A 285 6.70 3.20 13.41
CA GLU A 285 5.73 4.26 13.71
C GLU A 285 4.91 4.67 12.49
N ASN A 286 5.42 4.43 11.28
CA ASN A 286 4.75 4.67 10.02
C ASN A 286 3.63 3.64 9.71
N ARG A 287 3.40 2.63 10.55
CA ARG A 287 2.33 1.62 10.38
C ARG A 287 2.28 0.96 8.98
N LEU A 288 3.40 0.93 8.28
CA LEU A 288 3.49 0.33 6.94
C LEU A 288 3.40 -1.20 7.00
N PHE A 289 3.67 -1.77 8.17
CA PHE A 289 3.72 -3.19 8.42
C PHE A 289 2.55 -3.72 9.26
N ASP A 290 1.58 -2.86 9.60
CA ASP A 290 0.38 -3.27 10.35
C ASP A 290 -0.57 -4.06 9.43
N GLU A 291 -1.22 -5.08 9.99
CA GLU A 291 -2.28 -5.85 9.35
C GLU A 291 -3.61 -5.68 10.11
N GLU A 292 -4.73 -6.16 9.56
CA GLU A 292 -6.05 -6.01 10.21
C GLU A 292 -6.10 -6.64 11.60
N SER A 293 -5.45 -7.80 11.76
CA SER A 293 -5.47 -8.57 13.00
C SER A 293 -4.31 -8.23 13.96
N TYR A 294 -3.24 -7.59 13.48
CA TYR A 294 -2.01 -7.41 14.25
C TYR A 294 -1.39 -6.02 14.08
N ARG A 295 -0.86 -5.48 15.18
CA ARG A 295 -0.09 -4.25 15.21
C ARG A 295 1.37 -4.54 15.49
N VAL A 296 2.26 -3.89 14.75
CA VAL A 296 3.70 -3.96 14.98
C VAL A 296 4.09 -2.99 16.11
N LEU A 297 4.79 -3.50 17.13
CA LEU A 297 5.16 -2.72 18.33
C LEU A 297 6.59 -2.22 18.36
N THR A 298 7.45 -2.80 17.53
CA THR A 298 8.89 -2.55 17.53
C THR A 298 9.33 -2.28 16.11
N ARG A 299 10.46 -1.59 15.95
CA ARG A 299 11.11 -1.50 14.64
C ARG A 299 11.35 -2.89 14.05
N VAL A 300 11.22 -3.00 12.73
CA VAL A 300 11.45 -4.25 12.02
C VAL A 300 12.94 -4.38 11.78
N ILE A 301 13.56 -5.46 12.27
CA ILE A 301 15.00 -5.72 12.13
C ILE A 301 15.22 -6.90 11.20
N SER A 302 16.14 -6.76 10.24
CA SER A 302 16.52 -7.82 9.30
C SER A 302 18.03 -8.05 9.34
N LEU A 303 18.42 -9.30 9.14
CA LEU A 303 19.79 -9.72 8.88
C LEU A 303 19.77 -10.53 7.59
N THR A 304 20.49 -10.06 6.58
CA THR A 304 20.68 -10.78 5.32
C THR A 304 22.14 -11.08 5.08
N ILE A 305 22.38 -12.16 4.33
CA ILE A 305 23.71 -12.67 4.02
C ILE A 305 23.82 -12.84 2.50
N ASP A 306 25.00 -12.59 1.95
CA ASP A 306 25.30 -12.85 0.54
C ASP A 306 25.04 -14.34 0.21
N LYS A 307 24.14 -14.61 -0.74
CA LYS A 307 23.65 -15.96 -1.15
C LYS A 307 22.60 -16.56 -0.19
N PRO A 308 21.30 -16.35 -0.48
CA PRO A 308 20.19 -16.70 0.40
C PRO A 308 19.86 -18.20 0.46
N GLU A 309 20.54 -19.08 -0.28
CA GLU A 309 20.23 -20.52 -0.27
C GLU A 309 20.41 -21.17 1.12
N LEU A 310 21.17 -20.53 2.02
CA LEU A 310 21.35 -20.97 3.41
C LEU A 310 20.39 -20.35 4.44
N THR A 311 19.50 -19.42 4.09
CA THR A 311 18.72 -18.65 5.09
C THR A 311 17.46 -19.34 5.59
N LYS A 312 16.99 -20.40 4.91
CA LYS A 312 15.67 -21.01 5.19
C LYS A 312 15.65 -21.90 6.43
N HIS A 313 16.79 -22.50 6.82
CA HIS A 313 16.90 -23.33 8.01
C HIS A 313 18.32 -23.28 8.60
N LEU A 314 18.51 -22.41 9.59
CA LEU A 314 19.73 -22.37 10.38
C LEU A 314 19.74 -23.55 11.36
N GLN A 315 20.90 -24.20 11.50
CA GLN A 315 21.10 -25.25 12.51
C GLN A 315 21.14 -24.70 13.95
N LYS A 316 21.45 -23.41 14.12
CA LYS A 316 21.44 -22.70 15.40
C LYS A 316 20.49 -21.50 15.32
N PHE A 317 19.76 -21.25 16.40
CA PHE A 317 18.83 -20.13 16.48
C PHE A 317 19.57 -18.79 16.56
N VAL A 318 18.99 -17.77 15.93
CA VAL A 318 19.38 -16.36 16.04
C VAL A 318 18.67 -15.76 17.22
N LYS A 319 19.41 -15.07 18.09
CA LYS A 319 18.84 -14.41 19.25
C LYS A 319 18.61 -12.94 18.96
N ILE A 320 17.39 -12.47 19.19
CA ILE A 320 16.97 -11.11 18.86
C ILE A 320 16.44 -10.43 20.12
N ASN A 321 16.97 -9.26 20.43
CA ASN A 321 16.44 -8.35 21.44
C ASN A 321 15.60 -7.28 20.77
N PHE A 322 14.38 -7.08 21.24
CA PHE A 322 13.59 -5.93 20.89
C PHE A 322 13.42 -5.01 22.09
N TYR A 323 13.73 -3.73 21.89
CA TYR A 323 13.42 -2.70 22.88
C TYR A 323 12.08 -2.05 22.56
N LEU A 324 11.16 -2.08 23.52
CA LEU A 324 9.86 -1.41 23.44
C LEU A 324 10.04 0.08 23.79
N GLU A 325 9.90 0.95 22.80
CA GLU A 325 10.07 2.40 22.95
C GLU A 325 8.98 3.02 23.83
N ASN A 326 7.78 2.45 23.80
CA ASN A 326 6.63 2.90 24.58
C ASN A 326 6.48 2.14 25.90
N ASN A 327 5.94 2.81 26.92
CA ASN A 327 5.51 2.22 28.19
C ASN A 327 4.36 1.23 27.96
N PHE A 328 4.71 0.03 27.55
CA PHE A 328 3.76 -1.00 27.22
C PHE A 328 3.48 -1.87 28.44
N GLN A 329 2.25 -1.84 28.96
CA GLN A 329 1.81 -2.76 30.01
C GLN A 329 1.40 -4.09 29.39
N HIS A 330 2.20 -5.12 29.65
CA HIS A 330 2.02 -6.48 29.13
C HIS A 330 0.80 -7.23 29.70
N GLU A 331 0.19 -6.74 30.78
CA GLU A 331 -0.71 -7.53 31.64
C GLU A 331 -1.98 -8.05 30.96
N ASN A 332 -2.37 -7.56 29.77
CA ASN A 332 -3.63 -7.94 29.11
C ASN A 332 -3.54 -8.16 27.59
N LYS A 333 -2.34 -8.32 27.02
CA LYS A 333 -2.16 -8.38 25.56
C LYS A 333 -1.19 -9.48 25.16
N THR A 334 -1.59 -10.28 24.17
CA THR A 334 -0.74 -11.32 23.60
C THR A 334 0.34 -10.68 22.73
N ILE A 335 1.58 -10.93 23.10
CA ILE A 335 2.75 -10.53 22.33
C ILE A 335 3.32 -11.77 21.65
N THR A 336 3.64 -11.65 20.37
CA THR A 336 4.25 -12.72 19.59
C THR A 336 5.50 -12.23 18.87
N CYS A 337 6.54 -13.07 18.87
CA CYS A 337 7.70 -12.91 18.00
C CYS A 337 7.30 -13.40 16.61
N ALA A 338 7.42 -12.56 15.60
CA ALA A 338 7.04 -12.90 14.25
C ALA A 338 8.05 -12.40 13.23
N TYR A 339 7.92 -12.90 12.00
CA TYR A 339 8.71 -12.48 10.87
C TYR A 339 7.85 -12.21 9.64
N TRP A 340 8.30 -11.29 8.80
CA TRP A 340 7.61 -10.88 7.57
C TRP A 340 7.96 -11.87 6.46
N HIS A 341 7.04 -12.80 6.20
CA HIS A 341 7.24 -13.82 5.18
C HIS A 341 6.85 -13.28 3.80
N ILE A 342 7.85 -13.06 2.94
CA ILE A 342 7.65 -12.60 1.57
C ILE A 342 7.55 -13.81 0.63
N PHE A 343 6.40 -13.96 -0.03
CA PHE A 343 6.13 -15.02 -0.99
C PHE A 343 6.66 -14.66 -2.40
N ASN A 344 6.85 -15.67 -3.25
CA ASN A 344 7.36 -15.50 -4.63
C ASN A 344 6.53 -14.55 -5.51
N ASN A 345 5.24 -14.38 -5.20
CA ASN A 345 4.34 -13.45 -5.90
C ASN A 345 4.42 -12.00 -5.37
N MET A 346 5.43 -11.67 -4.56
CA MET A 346 5.63 -10.38 -3.89
C MET A 346 4.50 -10.00 -2.91
N THR A 347 3.70 -10.97 -2.47
CA THR A 347 2.83 -10.78 -1.30
C THR A 347 3.62 -11.06 -0.04
N ALA A 348 3.19 -10.50 1.08
CA ALA A 348 3.83 -10.75 2.36
C ALA A 348 2.78 -10.89 3.46
N GLN A 349 3.12 -11.68 4.48
CA GLN A 349 2.29 -11.90 5.65
C GLN A 349 3.19 -12.13 6.86
N TRP A 350 2.78 -11.67 8.04
CA TRP A 350 3.44 -12.06 9.29
C TRP A 350 3.24 -13.56 9.59
N SER A 351 4.33 -14.27 9.89
CA SER A 351 4.29 -15.65 10.42
C SER A 351 5.09 -15.77 11.71
N THR A 352 4.71 -16.74 12.54
CA THR A 352 5.44 -17.10 13.78
C THR A 352 6.29 -18.36 13.60
N ASP A 353 6.25 -18.97 12.42
CA ASP A 353 6.93 -20.23 12.14
C ASP A 353 8.45 -20.11 12.36
N GLY A 354 8.98 -21.02 13.17
CA GLY A 354 10.41 -21.05 13.47
C GLY A 354 10.89 -19.97 14.43
N CYS A 355 10.01 -19.12 14.98
CA CYS A 355 10.30 -18.10 15.99
C CYS A 355 9.64 -18.42 17.33
N GLN A 356 10.37 -18.21 18.42
CA GLN A 356 9.90 -18.47 19.78
C GLN A 356 10.19 -17.28 20.69
N LEU A 357 9.21 -16.95 21.54
CA LEU A 357 9.37 -15.97 22.61
C LEU A 357 10.09 -16.63 23.79
N ILE A 358 11.26 -16.09 24.15
CA ILE A 358 12.10 -16.64 25.22
C ILE A 358 11.80 -15.95 26.56
N SER A 359 11.79 -14.62 26.57
CA SER A 359 11.51 -13.88 27.79
C SER A 359 11.09 -12.44 27.51
N ILE A 360 10.23 -11.92 28.38
CA ILE A 360 9.90 -10.50 28.46
C ILE A 360 10.41 -10.00 29.81
N LYS A 361 11.31 -9.01 29.80
CA LYS A 361 11.85 -8.38 31.01
C LYS A 361 11.84 -6.87 30.84
N ASP A 362 11.10 -6.17 31.69
CA ASP A 362 10.92 -4.73 31.64
C ASP A 362 10.39 -4.27 30.26
N ARG A 363 11.26 -3.67 29.43
CA ARG A 363 10.98 -3.23 28.05
C ARG A 363 11.71 -4.05 26.99
N ASN A 364 12.38 -5.12 27.39
CA ASN A 364 13.12 -5.99 26.47
C ASN A 364 12.34 -7.27 26.21
N VAL A 365 12.14 -7.57 24.93
CA VAL A 365 11.52 -8.81 24.45
C VAL A 365 12.58 -9.62 23.72
N ILE A 366 12.85 -10.82 24.20
CA ILE A 366 13.88 -11.71 23.64
C ILE A 366 13.19 -12.82 22.83
N CYS A 367 13.57 -12.93 21.56
CA CYS A 367 13.10 -13.94 20.63
C CYS A 367 14.26 -14.82 20.14
N GLU A 368 13.97 -16.08 19.84
CA GLU A 368 14.87 -16.98 19.12
C GLU A 368 14.20 -17.47 17.84
N CYS A 369 14.88 -17.29 16.70
CA CYS A 369 14.36 -17.70 15.38
C CYS A 369 15.36 -18.57 14.62
N ASN A 370 14.91 -19.56 13.85
CA ASN A 370 15.78 -20.49 13.12
C ASN A 370 16.02 -20.14 11.64
N HIS A 371 15.74 -18.90 11.23
CA HIS A 371 15.92 -18.42 9.87
C HIS A 371 16.37 -16.96 9.89
N LEU A 372 16.64 -16.41 8.70
CA LEU A 372 17.05 -15.03 8.52
C LEU A 372 16.08 -14.34 7.58
N THR A 373 15.31 -13.41 8.14
CA THR A 373 14.25 -12.65 7.47
C THR A 373 14.08 -11.30 8.19
N HIS A 374 12.92 -10.66 8.08
CA HIS A 374 12.58 -9.45 8.81
C HIS A 374 11.76 -9.79 10.05
N PHE A 375 12.23 -9.43 11.23
CA PHE A 375 11.61 -9.76 12.51
C PHE A 375 11.00 -8.54 13.18
N ALA A 376 9.89 -8.75 13.86
CA ALA A 376 9.29 -7.75 14.73
C ALA A 376 8.46 -8.39 15.85
N ILE A 377 8.08 -7.57 16.82
CA ILE A 377 7.12 -7.91 17.85
C ILE A 377 5.73 -7.47 17.42
N LEU A 378 4.79 -8.42 17.42
CA LEU A 378 3.39 -8.17 17.11
C LEU A 378 2.53 -8.17 18.36
N MET A 379 1.45 -7.41 18.28
CA MET A 379 0.33 -7.41 19.21
C MET A 379 -0.94 -7.76 18.44
N ASP A 380 -1.66 -8.75 18.95
CA ASP A 380 -3.00 -9.06 18.49
C ASP A 380 -3.95 -7.86 18.79
N ILE A 381 -4.55 -7.30 17.73
CA ILE A 381 -5.56 -6.25 17.83
C ILE A 381 -6.96 -6.86 17.98
N GLU A 382 -7.16 -8.12 17.53
CA GLU A 382 -8.45 -8.82 17.63
C GLU A 382 -8.85 -9.13 19.07
N GLN A 383 -7.93 -8.95 20.01
CA GLN A 383 -8.21 -8.96 21.45
C GLN A 383 -8.29 -7.55 22.03
N LYS A 384 -9.25 -6.76 21.56
CA LYS A 384 -10.13 -6.14 22.56
C LYS A 384 -11.22 -7.19 22.82
N PRO A 385 -11.05 -8.12 23.78
CA PRO A 385 -12.24 -8.72 24.35
C PRO A 385 -13.02 -7.53 24.88
N MET A 386 -14.14 -7.20 24.26
CA MET A 386 -15.26 -6.67 25.01
C MET A 386 -15.28 -7.54 26.26
N SER A 387 -15.01 -6.94 27.43
CA SER A 387 -14.84 -7.68 28.69
C SER A 387 -15.90 -8.76 28.73
N GLU A 388 -15.58 -9.99 29.12
CA GLU A 388 -16.60 -11.05 29.15
C GLU A 388 -17.85 -10.59 29.92
N ALA A 389 -17.68 -9.70 30.91
CA ALA A 389 -18.77 -8.96 31.56
C ALA A 389 -19.58 -8.07 30.59
N MET A 390 -18.95 -7.26 29.74
CA MET A 390 -19.63 -6.46 28.71
C MET A 390 -20.33 -7.34 27.66
N LYS A 391 -19.72 -8.42 27.17
CA LYS A 391 -20.38 -9.35 26.22
C LYS A 391 -21.61 -9.98 26.85
N GLN A 392 -21.50 -10.41 28.11
CA GLN A 392 -22.62 -10.93 28.88
C GLN A 392 -23.71 -9.89 29.07
N VAL A 393 -23.37 -8.65 29.44
CA VAL A 393 -24.34 -7.55 29.59
C VAL A 393 -25.06 -7.25 28.28
N LEU A 394 -24.33 -7.14 27.17
CA LEU A 394 -24.93 -6.91 25.86
C LEU A 394 -25.84 -8.08 25.46
N SER A 395 -25.40 -9.32 25.67
CA SER A 395 -26.20 -10.52 25.40
C SER A 395 -27.50 -10.54 26.22
N ILE A 396 -27.43 -10.21 27.51
CA ILE A 396 -28.60 -10.16 28.40
C ILE A 396 -29.59 -9.08 27.94
N ILE A 397 -29.11 -7.87 27.65
CA ILE A 397 -29.96 -6.76 27.20
C ILE A 397 -30.61 -7.09 25.86
N THR A 398 -29.83 -7.60 24.90
CA THR A 398 -30.33 -7.93 23.56
C THR A 398 -31.31 -9.10 23.61
N LEU A 399 -30.96 -10.20 24.27
CA LEU A 399 -31.83 -11.37 24.37
C LEU A 399 -33.12 -11.05 25.15
N GLY A 400 -33.00 -10.33 26.26
CA GLY A 400 -34.16 -9.87 27.04
C GLY A 400 -35.09 -8.96 26.23
N GLY A 401 -34.52 -8.01 25.48
CA GLY A 401 -35.28 -7.12 24.60
C GLY A 401 -36.01 -7.86 23.47
N LEU A 402 -35.36 -8.85 22.85
CA LEU A 402 -35.96 -9.68 21.80
C LEU A 402 -37.13 -10.51 22.30
N PHE A 403 -37.00 -11.13 23.48
CA PHE A 403 -38.10 -11.89 24.08
C PHE A 403 -39.29 -10.99 24.41
N LEU A 404 -39.05 -9.83 25.03
CA LEU A 404 -40.10 -8.89 25.37
C LEU A 404 -40.81 -8.35 24.12
N SER A 405 -40.05 -8.03 23.06
CA SER A 405 -40.58 -7.58 21.77
C SER A 405 -41.41 -8.67 21.09
N SER A 406 -40.93 -9.92 21.09
CA SER A 406 -41.63 -11.06 20.50
C SER A 406 -42.98 -11.33 21.16
N ILE A 407 -43.06 -11.25 22.50
CA ILE A 407 -44.33 -11.37 23.24
C ILE A 407 -45.32 -10.28 22.82
N GLY A 408 -44.86 -9.03 22.74
CA GLY A 408 -45.69 -7.91 22.29
C GLY A 408 -46.25 -8.11 20.88
N LEU A 409 -45.40 -8.55 19.94
CA LEU A 409 -45.81 -8.86 18.57
C LEU A 409 -46.78 -10.05 18.49
N CYS A 410 -46.60 -11.05 19.34
CA CYS A 410 -47.53 -12.18 19.40
C CYS A 410 -48.92 -11.73 19.88
N LEU A 411 -49.00 -10.88 20.91
CA LEU A 411 -50.25 -10.31 21.41
C LEU A 411 -50.93 -9.41 20.37
N THR A 412 -50.18 -8.62 19.61
CA THR A 412 -50.75 -7.79 18.54
C THR A 412 -51.35 -8.66 17.44
N ILE A 413 -50.62 -9.67 16.98
CA ILE A 413 -51.11 -10.65 15.98
C ILE A 413 -52.36 -11.37 16.48
N LEU A 414 -52.36 -11.83 17.74
CA LEU A 414 -53.51 -12.50 18.36
C LEU A 414 -54.74 -11.58 18.37
N THR A 415 -54.56 -10.31 18.73
CA THR A 415 -55.64 -9.31 18.70
C THR A 415 -56.23 -9.15 17.29
N PHE A 416 -55.39 -9.09 16.25
CA PHE A 416 -55.86 -9.02 14.86
C PHE A 416 -56.59 -10.29 14.39
N ILE A 417 -56.23 -11.46 14.93
CA ILE A 417 -56.91 -12.72 14.63
C ILE A 417 -58.30 -12.75 15.28
N LEU A 418 -58.39 -12.38 16.56
CA LEU A 418 -59.64 -12.39 17.35
C LEU A 418 -60.63 -11.34 16.84
N PHE A 419 -60.17 -10.12 16.54
CA PHE A 419 -61.04 -9.04 16.09
C PHE A 419 -61.05 -8.91 14.56
N LYS A 420 -61.86 -9.73 13.89
CA LYS A 420 -62.05 -9.66 12.42
C LYS A 420 -62.44 -8.25 11.93
N LYS A 421 -63.13 -7.45 12.76
CA LYS A 421 -63.53 -6.07 12.45
C LYS A 421 -62.33 -5.12 12.25
N LEU A 422 -61.19 -5.36 12.92
CA LEU A 422 -59.97 -4.56 12.76
C LEU A 422 -59.29 -4.80 11.39
N ARG A 423 -59.44 -5.99 10.80
CA ARG A 423 -58.82 -6.33 9.50
C ARG A 423 -59.54 -5.75 8.27
N ARG A 424 -60.53 -4.87 8.47
CA ARG A 424 -61.36 -4.33 7.39
C ARG A 424 -60.62 -3.29 6.53
N HIS A 425 -59.70 -2.52 7.12
CA HIS A 425 -58.95 -1.47 6.42
C HIS A 425 -57.59 -1.98 5.93
N PHE A 426 -57.16 -1.53 4.74
CA PHE A 426 -55.87 -1.91 4.15
C PHE A 426 -54.67 -1.58 5.06
N SER A 427 -54.69 -0.39 5.69
CA SER A 427 -53.67 0.03 6.67
C SER A 427 -53.50 -0.98 7.83
N GLN A 428 -54.60 -1.55 8.32
CA GLN A 428 -54.57 -2.54 9.40
C GLN A 428 -54.07 -3.92 8.93
N LYS A 429 -54.31 -4.28 7.66
CA LYS A 429 -53.75 -5.51 7.06
C LYS A 429 -52.23 -5.40 6.87
N SER A 430 -51.74 -4.24 6.43
CA SER A 430 -50.32 -3.96 6.30
C SER A 430 -49.60 -3.97 7.65
N LEU A 431 -50.23 -3.44 8.71
CA LEU A 431 -49.68 -3.49 10.08
C LEU A 431 -49.57 -4.92 10.62
N LEU A 432 -50.54 -5.79 10.29
CA LEU A 432 -50.46 -7.22 10.61
C LEU A 432 -49.27 -7.89 9.91
N LEU A 433 -49.08 -7.65 8.60
CA LEU A 433 -47.98 -8.25 7.84
C LEU A 433 -46.61 -7.72 8.29
N LEU A 434 -46.52 -6.43 8.63
CA LEU A 434 -45.37 -5.82 9.28
C LEU A 434 -45.05 -6.53 10.60
N SER A 435 -46.06 -6.75 11.46
CA SER A 435 -45.89 -7.43 12.75
C SER A 435 -45.39 -8.87 12.58
N ILE A 436 -45.85 -9.57 11.54
CA ILE A 436 -45.38 -10.92 11.19
C ILE A 436 -43.91 -10.87 10.74
N ASN A 437 -43.53 -9.93 9.86
CA ASN A 437 -42.15 -9.78 9.41
C ASN A 437 -41.19 -9.47 10.58
N LEU A 438 -41.56 -8.54 11.47
CA LEU A 438 -40.77 -8.25 12.67
C LEU A 438 -40.68 -9.46 13.60
N LEU A 439 -41.73 -10.28 13.71
CA LEU A 439 -41.69 -11.50 14.52
C LEU A 439 -40.66 -12.49 13.96
N PHE A 440 -40.61 -12.68 12.65
CA PHE A 440 -39.58 -13.50 11.99
C PHE A 440 -38.17 -12.97 12.22
N VAL A 441 -37.96 -11.65 12.09
CA VAL A 441 -36.66 -11.01 12.39
C VAL A 441 -36.23 -11.28 13.83
N ASN A 442 -37.13 -11.12 14.81
CA ASN A 442 -36.84 -11.37 16.22
C ASN A 442 -36.50 -12.85 16.49
N ILE A 443 -37.22 -13.79 15.87
CA ILE A 443 -36.94 -15.22 16.01
C ILE A 443 -35.58 -15.58 15.41
N LEU A 444 -35.27 -15.10 14.20
CA LEU A 444 -33.98 -15.35 13.54
C LEU A 444 -32.82 -14.80 14.36
N PHE A 445 -32.97 -13.59 14.92
CA PHE A 445 -31.96 -12.99 15.79
C PHE A 445 -31.79 -13.78 17.10
N SER A 446 -32.88 -14.28 17.70
CA SER A 446 -32.81 -15.13 18.88
C SER A 446 -32.10 -16.46 18.63
N ILE A 447 -32.25 -17.05 17.44
CA ILE A 447 -31.54 -18.28 17.05
C ILE A 447 -30.03 -18.03 16.97
N ILE A 448 -29.62 -16.91 16.37
CA ILE A 448 -28.21 -16.49 16.31
C ILE A 448 -27.63 -16.29 17.72
N GLY A 449 -28.41 -15.70 18.64
CA GLY A 449 -27.96 -15.41 20.00
C GLY A 449 -27.83 -16.63 20.92
N LEU A 450 -28.54 -17.73 20.64
CA LEU A 450 -28.61 -18.90 21.52
C LEU A 450 -27.79 -20.10 21.04
N HIS A 451 -27.57 -20.25 19.74
CA HIS A 451 -26.93 -21.43 19.17
C HIS A 451 -25.64 -21.09 18.43
N LYS A 452 -24.61 -21.95 18.60
CA LYS A 452 -23.44 -21.95 17.72
C LYS A 452 -23.84 -22.55 16.37
N LEU A 453 -23.99 -21.69 15.37
CA LEU A 453 -24.41 -22.07 14.03
C LEU A 453 -23.20 -22.52 13.20
N THR A 454 -23.39 -23.53 12.33
CA THR A 454 -22.37 -23.87 11.33
C THR A 454 -22.35 -22.82 10.21
N HIS A 455 -21.26 -22.77 9.43
CA HIS A 455 -21.06 -21.79 8.36
C HIS A 455 -22.24 -21.72 7.37
N LEU A 456 -22.80 -22.87 6.97
CA LEU A 456 -23.95 -22.93 6.05
C LEU A 456 -25.22 -22.33 6.66
N TYR A 457 -25.53 -22.64 7.92
CA TYR A 457 -26.70 -22.07 8.61
C TYR A 457 -26.55 -20.56 8.82
N CYS A 458 -25.33 -20.08 9.09
CA CYS A 458 -25.06 -18.65 9.22
C CYS A 458 -25.40 -17.89 7.93
N ILE A 459 -24.97 -18.39 6.77
CA ILE A 459 -25.25 -17.77 5.47
C ILE A 459 -26.77 -17.74 5.18
N ILE A 460 -27.46 -18.85 5.43
CA ILE A 460 -28.92 -18.95 5.21
C ILE A 460 -29.66 -17.97 6.11
N ILE A 461 -29.35 -17.95 7.40
CA ILE A 461 -30.00 -17.06 8.37
C ILE A 461 -29.70 -15.60 8.05
N ALA A 462 -28.45 -15.25 7.69
CA ALA A 462 -28.07 -13.89 7.32
C ALA A 462 -28.85 -13.41 6.09
N SER A 463 -29.01 -14.28 5.09
CA SER A 463 -29.77 -13.98 3.88
C SER A 463 -31.27 -13.78 4.16
N LEU A 464 -31.86 -14.64 5.00
CA LEU A 464 -33.26 -14.49 5.44
C LEU A 464 -33.47 -13.21 6.26
N LEU A 465 -32.55 -12.92 7.19
CA LEU A 465 -32.60 -11.72 8.02
C LEU A 465 -32.57 -10.46 7.14
N HIS A 466 -31.69 -10.41 6.15
CA HIS A 466 -31.60 -9.29 5.22
C HIS A 466 -32.91 -9.10 4.42
N TYR A 467 -33.49 -10.18 3.92
CA TYR A 467 -34.78 -10.14 3.22
C TYR A 467 -35.92 -9.59 4.10
N PHE A 468 -36.08 -10.10 5.33
CA PHE A 468 -37.17 -9.65 6.22
C PHE A 468 -36.99 -8.21 6.70
N ILE A 469 -35.75 -7.76 6.93
CA ILE A 469 -35.46 -6.36 7.24
C ILE A 469 -35.84 -5.46 6.07
N LEU A 470 -35.45 -5.82 4.84
CA LEU A 470 -35.77 -5.04 3.65
C LEU A 470 -37.29 -4.99 3.39
N SER A 471 -37.98 -6.11 3.55
CA SER A 471 -39.46 -6.14 3.46
C SER A 471 -40.10 -5.25 4.53
N THR A 472 -39.59 -5.25 5.76
CA THR A 472 -40.04 -4.37 6.85
C THR A 472 -39.89 -2.89 6.48
N PHE A 473 -38.74 -2.49 5.92
CA PHE A 473 -38.53 -1.13 5.42
C PHE A 473 -39.54 -0.76 4.31
N SER A 474 -39.77 -1.65 3.35
CA SER A 474 -40.75 -1.43 2.27
C SER A 474 -42.17 -1.27 2.80
N TRP A 475 -42.60 -2.09 3.76
CA TRP A 475 -43.93 -1.97 4.38
C TRP A 475 -44.07 -0.68 5.20
N MET A 476 -43.05 -0.28 5.96
CA MET A 476 -43.06 1.00 6.68
C MET A 476 -43.15 2.19 5.73
N PHE A 477 -42.42 2.15 4.60
CA PHE A 477 -42.49 3.18 3.57
C PHE A 477 -43.89 3.29 2.95
N ILE A 478 -44.50 2.16 2.60
CA ILE A 478 -45.88 2.14 2.08
C ILE A 478 -46.87 2.69 3.11
N MET A 479 -46.72 2.32 4.38
CA MET A 479 -47.57 2.84 5.45
C MET A 479 -47.43 4.35 5.60
N ALA A 480 -46.21 4.88 5.55
CA ALA A 480 -45.96 6.32 5.56
C ALA A 480 -46.58 7.04 4.36
N LEU A 481 -46.46 6.47 3.16
CA LEU A 481 -47.09 7.00 1.94
C LEU A 481 -48.62 6.99 2.02
N ILE A 482 -49.21 5.91 2.52
CA ILE A 482 -50.67 5.80 2.68
C ILE A 482 -51.17 6.83 3.70
N GLN A 483 -50.47 6.98 4.82
CA GLN A 483 -50.80 7.98 5.82
C GLN A 483 -50.73 9.40 5.24
N TYR A 484 -49.67 9.72 4.49
CA TYR A 484 -49.53 10.99 3.79
C TYR A 484 -50.69 11.25 2.81
N LEU A 485 -51.05 10.26 2.00
CA LEU A 485 -52.16 10.39 1.05
C LEU A 485 -53.51 10.58 1.74
N LEU A 486 -53.77 9.88 2.84
CA LEU A 486 -55.01 9.99 3.62
C LEU A 486 -55.17 11.35 4.29
N PHE A 487 -54.08 11.97 4.77
CA PHE A 487 -54.12 13.25 5.48
C PHE A 487 -54.04 14.47 4.55
N VAL A 488 -53.27 14.39 3.46
CA VAL A 488 -52.96 15.56 2.62
C VAL A 488 -53.81 15.62 1.35
N LYS A 489 -54.23 14.48 0.77
CA LYS A 489 -55.02 14.45 -0.47
C LYS A 489 -56.45 13.96 -0.20
N VAL A 490 -57.39 14.90 -0.06
CA VAL A 490 -58.79 14.66 0.34
C VAL A 490 -59.73 14.27 -0.83
N PHE A 491 -59.26 14.19 -2.08
CA PHE A 491 -60.11 13.88 -3.25
C PHE A 491 -60.15 12.38 -3.62
N PRO A 492 -61.31 11.84 -4.08
CA PRO A 492 -61.50 10.42 -4.31
C PRO A 492 -60.91 10.00 -5.66
N GLN A 493 -59.64 9.62 -5.70
CA GLN A 493 -59.04 8.92 -6.84
C GLN A 493 -58.55 7.53 -6.40
N SER A 494 -58.77 6.50 -7.23
CA SER A 494 -58.73 5.06 -6.90
C SER A 494 -57.57 4.58 -5.99
N ILE A 495 -57.72 4.76 -4.67
CA ILE A 495 -56.78 4.31 -3.64
C ILE A 495 -56.64 2.78 -3.64
N SER A 496 -57.69 2.05 -4.07
CA SER A 496 -57.71 0.59 -4.16
C SER A 496 -56.73 0.01 -5.20
N ALA A 497 -56.51 0.69 -6.32
CA ALA A 497 -55.55 0.23 -7.34
C ALA A 497 -54.10 0.49 -6.93
N PHE A 498 -53.84 1.60 -6.23
CA PHE A 498 -52.51 1.94 -5.68
C PHE A 498 -52.11 0.97 -4.56
N THR A 499 -53.02 0.69 -3.63
CA THR A 499 -52.78 -0.24 -2.50
C THR A 499 -52.47 -1.67 -2.97
N ARG A 500 -53.12 -2.16 -4.04
CA ARG A 500 -52.79 -3.46 -4.64
C ARG A 500 -51.40 -3.48 -5.30
N LYS A 501 -51.01 -2.41 -6.00
CA LYS A 501 -49.67 -2.31 -6.62
C LYS A 501 -48.56 -2.15 -5.57
N ALA A 502 -48.83 -1.41 -4.50
CA ALA A 502 -47.89 -1.23 -3.39
C ALA A 502 -47.65 -2.54 -2.63
N ALA A 503 -48.70 -3.34 -2.38
CA ALA A 503 -48.55 -4.65 -1.72
C ALA A 503 -47.65 -5.62 -2.49
N ILE A 504 -47.69 -5.60 -3.83
CA ILE A 504 -46.81 -6.43 -4.68
C ILE A 504 -45.35 -5.96 -4.61
N PHE A 505 -45.10 -4.68 -4.37
CA PHE A 505 -43.75 -4.11 -4.30
C PHE A 505 -43.04 -4.37 -2.96
N ALA A 506 -43.78 -4.57 -1.86
CA ALA A 506 -43.22 -4.81 -0.53
C ALA A 506 -43.12 -6.29 -0.12
N GLN A 507 -43.61 -7.18 -0.97
CA GLN A 507 -43.46 -8.63 -0.85
C GLN A 507 -42.17 -9.05 -1.55
#